data_AF-A0A914V0L6-F1
#
_entry.id   AF-A0A914V0L6-F1
#
_cell.length_a   1.000
_cell.length_b   1.000
_cell.length_c   1.000
_cell.angle_alpha   90.00
_cell.angle_beta   90.00
_cell.angle_gamma   90.00
#
_symmetry.space_group_name_H-M   'P 1'
#
loop_
_entity.id
_entity.type
_entity.pdbx_description
1 polymer ?
#
loop_
_entity_poly.entity_id
_entity_poly.type
_entity_poly.pdbx_seq_one_letter_code
_entity_poly.pdbx_strand_id
1 'polypeptide(L)'
;MRYCDASSYKEDCNKRVVGYFTSWGQRPFTQAQAALLTHVVFAFAEMKEDGSVALGNVAPENRFHDSVALAKTRLEQLLEVARAEDNKHLKIMFAVGGWENSEYFSSMAASSEKRKVFIDSALSMMTEYKFDGIDVDWEYPVIGGKFEGVQADKENYVVLMKELRTALDEHQQKTDRSEKYLLTFAGAAGQWTLDPGFDLPGLLSVADWVNVMTYDYFGAWSSEWGAYTGPPAPLYFGMPPRFSGKMNVDWTMKYYGCMSKLSHKLTMGVPFYGRYWENVGDAADKSNPMWRIARSKNGTFAGGVTPWRDIEKNWTVNATVFHERSKTPYIWDAEREMFLGFENPQSITHKMNYIKEKNLGGVMLWAIDLDDDDDTLMKTKKAGMCGRSAPLYDGYYPVCDPDDPGYSCCGKFGSCGSGASYCDCEECINYAADPSKITEEPIRPTIPIQWYTNDAADGLRGRCGRTIAKLNGKYPICNPDDPLAHCCSNGGYCGNSDAHCNCDGCIDFKQSPSFEFRPIRWWNGDNAGQCGPTAPRLPTGETAICNPESKFSCCSVFGYCGSGPEFCNCQGCVNFKENPDYVYPTPPSEE
;
A
#
# COMPACT_ATOMS: atom_id res chain seq x y z
N MET A 1 24.97 -5.20 19.97
CA MET A 1 23.98 -5.78 19.04
C MET A 1 23.35 -6.98 19.73
N ARG A 2 22.12 -6.86 20.23
CA ARG A 2 21.33 -8.00 20.69
C ARG A 2 20.18 -8.15 19.71
N TYR A 3 20.13 -9.30 19.06
CA TYR A 3 19.02 -9.72 18.21
C TYR A 3 17.74 -9.74 19.05
N CYS A 4 16.66 -9.17 18.52
CA CYS A 4 15.32 -9.36 19.07
C CYS A 4 14.98 -10.85 18.99
N ASP A 5 14.79 -11.47 20.15
CA ASP A 5 14.36 -12.85 20.31
C ASP A 5 12.92 -12.99 19.78
N ALA A 6 12.73 -13.83 18.77
CA ALA A 6 11.47 -14.06 18.08
C ALA A 6 10.59 -15.13 18.76
N SER A 7 10.88 -15.50 20.01
CA SER A 7 10.21 -16.62 20.68
C SER A 7 8.94 -16.27 21.49
N SER A 8 8.54 -15.00 21.61
CA SER A 8 7.42 -14.61 22.50
C SER A 8 6.19 -13.97 21.84
N TYR A 9 6.09 -13.87 20.51
CA TYR A 9 4.92 -13.29 19.85
C TYR A 9 4.41 -14.20 18.72
N LYS A 10 3.50 -15.11 19.04
CA LYS A 10 2.56 -15.70 18.09
C LYS A 10 1.33 -14.79 17.95
N GLU A 11 1.53 -13.53 17.59
CA GLU A 11 0.43 -12.71 17.07
C GLU A 11 0.36 -12.94 15.57
N ASP A 12 -0.86 -13.15 15.09
CA ASP A 12 -1.19 -13.42 13.71
C ASP A 12 -0.54 -12.35 12.81
N CYS A 13 0.25 -12.75 11.81
CA CYS A 13 1.07 -11.86 10.96
C CYS A 13 0.23 -10.96 10.02
N ASN A 14 -1.07 -10.79 10.30
CA ASN A 14 -2.02 -10.09 9.47
C ASN A 14 -1.98 -8.58 9.74
N LYS A 15 -1.77 -7.80 8.68
CA LYS A 15 -1.83 -6.33 8.72
C LYS A 15 -3.27 -5.89 8.98
N ARG A 16 -3.46 -4.86 9.82
CA ARG A 16 -4.79 -4.30 10.09
C ARG A 16 -5.29 -3.52 8.87
N VAL A 17 -6.59 -3.67 8.59
CA VAL A 17 -7.38 -2.83 7.70
C VAL A 17 -8.50 -2.22 8.55
N VAL A 18 -8.40 -0.92 8.80
CA VAL A 18 -9.31 -0.15 9.67
C VAL A 18 -10.16 0.74 8.77
N GLY A 19 -11.48 0.50 8.71
CA GLY A 19 -12.40 1.34 7.94
C GLY A 19 -13.19 2.28 8.84
N TYR A 20 -13.15 3.59 8.59
CA TYR A 20 -14.05 4.54 9.24
C TYR A 20 -15.37 4.59 8.48
N PHE A 21 -16.49 4.43 9.21
CA PHE A 21 -17.85 4.49 8.67
C PHE A 21 -18.60 5.66 9.28
N THR A 22 -19.00 6.63 8.46
CA THR A 22 -19.53 7.88 9.00
C THR A 22 -20.97 7.76 9.51
N SER A 23 -21.33 8.54 10.52
CA SER A 23 -22.65 8.62 11.14
C SER A 23 -23.62 9.52 10.36
N TRP A 24 -23.12 10.24 9.36
CA TRP A 24 -23.88 11.15 8.48
C TRP A 24 -23.93 10.72 7.00
N GLY A 25 -23.13 9.72 6.63
CA GLY A 25 -23.11 9.18 5.28
C GLY A 25 -24.47 8.67 4.83
N GLN A 26 -24.61 8.45 3.53
CA GLN A 26 -25.85 7.93 2.95
C GLN A 26 -25.70 6.48 2.46
N ARG A 27 -24.46 6.01 2.25
CA ARG A 27 -24.18 4.66 1.80
C ARG A 27 -24.26 3.68 2.99
N PRO A 28 -25.02 2.58 2.89
CA PRO A 28 -25.08 1.56 3.94
C PRO A 28 -23.77 0.76 4.01
N PHE A 29 -23.50 0.17 5.17
CA PHE A 29 -22.39 -0.77 5.33
C PHE A 29 -22.77 -2.14 4.78
N THR A 30 -21.86 -2.82 4.05
CA THR A 30 -22.17 -4.07 3.33
C THR A 30 -21.36 -5.27 3.82
N GLN A 31 -21.85 -6.48 3.53
CA GLN A 31 -21.14 -7.73 3.80
C GLN A 31 -19.78 -7.80 3.07
N ALA A 32 -19.71 -7.28 1.84
CA ALA A 32 -18.49 -7.23 1.07
C ALA A 32 -17.43 -6.35 1.75
N GLN A 33 -17.84 -5.19 2.28
CA GLN A 33 -16.95 -4.32 3.05
C GLN A 33 -16.48 -5.00 4.33
N ALA A 34 -17.39 -5.62 5.10
CA ALA A 34 -17.05 -6.33 6.33
C ALA A 34 -16.01 -7.44 6.12
N ALA A 35 -16.11 -8.20 5.02
CA ALA A 35 -15.16 -9.24 4.66
C ALA A 35 -13.74 -8.72 4.34
N LEU A 36 -13.62 -7.45 3.92
CA LEU A 36 -12.34 -6.82 3.60
C LEU A 36 -11.67 -6.15 4.80
N LEU A 37 -12.41 -5.91 5.88
CA LEU A 37 -11.97 -5.18 7.06
C LEU A 37 -11.56 -6.12 8.19
N THR A 38 -10.57 -5.67 8.97
CA THR A 38 -10.26 -6.26 10.28
C THR A 38 -10.89 -5.49 11.42
N HIS A 39 -11.05 -4.17 11.23
CA HIS A 39 -11.65 -3.26 12.19
C HIS A 39 -12.55 -2.28 11.44
N VAL A 40 -13.69 -1.96 12.04
CA VAL A 40 -14.56 -0.87 11.60
C VAL A 40 -14.75 0.12 12.74
N VAL A 41 -14.60 1.41 12.45
CA VAL A 41 -14.70 2.50 13.42
C VAL A 41 -15.91 3.36 13.05
N PHE A 42 -16.93 3.37 13.91
CA PHE A 42 -18.09 4.24 13.73
C PHE A 42 -17.72 5.70 14.07
N ALA A 43 -17.81 6.58 13.08
CA ALA A 43 -17.34 7.96 13.16
C ALA A 43 -18.51 8.94 13.01
N PHE A 44 -18.92 9.73 13.99
CA PHE A 44 -18.36 9.86 15.33
C PHE A 44 -19.48 9.79 16.36
N ALA A 45 -19.10 9.39 17.56
CA ALA A 45 -19.80 9.79 18.76
C ALA A 45 -19.36 11.19 19.17
N GLU A 46 -20.28 11.96 19.72
CA GLU A 46 -20.08 13.36 20.08
C GLU A 46 -19.85 13.52 21.58
N MET A 47 -19.02 14.49 21.94
CA MET A 47 -18.78 14.87 23.32
C MET A 47 -19.55 16.14 23.67
N LYS A 48 -20.17 16.17 24.84
CA LYS A 48 -20.83 17.35 25.41
C LYS A 48 -19.84 18.17 26.25
N GLU A 49 -20.24 19.39 26.59
CA GLU A 49 -19.45 20.31 27.41
C GLU A 49 -19.07 19.73 28.79
N ASP A 50 -19.92 18.89 29.37
CA ASP A 50 -19.66 18.20 30.65
C ASP A 50 -18.69 17.01 30.53
N GLY A 51 -18.28 16.68 29.31
CA GLY A 51 -17.42 15.55 28.97
C GLY A 51 -18.17 14.29 28.58
N SER A 52 -19.50 14.22 28.72
CA SER A 52 -20.24 12.99 28.40
C SER A 52 -20.32 12.72 26.89
N VAL A 53 -20.25 11.43 26.52
CA VAL A 53 -20.26 10.96 25.13
C VAL A 53 -21.65 10.41 24.75
N ALA A 54 -22.14 10.76 23.55
CA ALA A 54 -23.42 10.29 23.02
C ALA A 54 -23.41 10.15 21.48
N LEU A 55 -24.39 9.43 20.93
CA LEU A 55 -24.61 9.33 19.48
C LEU A 55 -25.41 10.53 18.96
N GLY A 56 -24.83 11.30 18.03
CA GLY A 56 -25.48 12.42 17.35
C GLY A 56 -25.85 13.61 18.24
N ASN A 57 -26.12 14.73 17.57
CA ASN A 57 -26.16 16.10 18.09
C ASN A 57 -26.70 16.31 19.52
N VAL A 58 -25.92 17.04 20.34
CA VAL A 58 -26.33 17.55 21.66
C VAL A 58 -26.30 19.09 21.76
N ALA A 59 -25.97 19.79 20.67
CA ALA A 59 -26.04 21.25 20.61
C ALA A 59 -27.36 21.72 19.95
N PRO A 60 -28.14 22.64 20.57
CA PRO A 60 -29.45 23.06 20.05
C PRO A 60 -29.40 23.93 18.77
N GLU A 61 -28.25 24.50 18.41
CA GLU A 61 -28.18 25.56 17.40
C GLU A 61 -27.06 25.33 16.37
N ASN A 62 -27.45 24.86 15.17
CA ASN A 62 -26.66 24.79 13.92
C ASN A 62 -25.63 23.65 13.78
N ARG A 63 -25.32 23.11 12.58
CA ARG A 63 -26.09 22.91 11.33
C ARG A 63 -25.28 22.00 10.37
N PHE A 64 -24.56 20.97 10.85
CA PHE A 64 -23.76 20.07 10.00
C PHE A 64 -23.76 18.59 10.41
N HIS A 65 -24.40 18.26 11.54
CA HIS A 65 -24.56 16.88 11.99
C HIS A 65 -26.00 16.45 11.88
N ASP A 66 -26.19 15.31 11.24
CA ASP A 66 -27.47 14.66 11.09
C ASP A 66 -28.14 14.38 12.43
N SER A 67 -29.47 14.25 12.40
CA SER A 67 -30.24 13.95 13.61
C SER A 67 -29.69 12.72 14.33
N VAL A 68 -29.75 12.72 15.66
CA VAL A 68 -29.51 11.53 16.52
C VAL A 68 -30.14 10.25 15.94
N ALA A 69 -31.32 10.38 15.30
CA ALA A 69 -32.01 9.29 14.65
C ALA A 69 -31.24 8.68 13.46
N LEU A 70 -30.60 9.49 12.61
CA LEU A 70 -29.81 9.00 11.48
C LEU A 70 -28.53 8.31 11.97
N ALA A 71 -27.79 8.93 12.89
CA ALA A 71 -26.61 8.33 13.49
C ALA A 71 -26.94 6.97 14.12
N LYS A 72 -28.04 6.88 14.87
CA LYS A 72 -28.52 5.63 15.46
C LYS A 72 -28.90 4.60 14.39
N THR A 73 -29.65 4.99 13.36
CA THR A 73 -30.05 4.10 12.27
C THR A 73 -28.81 3.52 11.56
N ARG A 74 -27.81 4.35 11.29
CA ARG A 74 -26.57 3.92 10.63
C ARG A 74 -25.74 3.02 11.52
N LEU A 75 -25.69 3.28 12.83
CA LEU A 75 -25.04 2.36 13.77
C LEU A 75 -25.76 1.01 13.79
N GLU A 76 -27.09 0.98 13.85
CA GLU A 76 -27.86 -0.26 13.83
C GLU A 76 -27.58 -1.08 12.55
N GLN A 77 -27.55 -0.42 11.38
CA GLN A 77 -27.17 -1.05 10.10
C GLN A 77 -25.75 -1.61 10.11
N LEU A 78 -24.78 -0.85 10.63
CA LEU A 78 -23.40 -1.32 10.80
C LEU A 78 -23.35 -2.57 11.69
N LEU A 79 -24.00 -2.52 12.85
CA LEU A 79 -23.98 -3.61 13.83
C LEU A 79 -24.68 -4.87 13.31
N GLU A 80 -25.76 -4.73 12.54
CA GLU A 80 -26.45 -5.86 11.90
C GLU A 80 -25.50 -6.65 10.98
N VAL A 81 -24.80 -5.94 10.09
CA VAL A 81 -23.87 -6.56 9.14
C VAL A 81 -22.59 -7.06 9.82
N ALA A 82 -21.97 -6.23 10.66
CA ALA A 82 -20.70 -6.54 11.32
C ALA A 82 -20.80 -7.73 12.29
N ARG A 83 -22.00 -8.05 12.78
CA ARG A 83 -22.26 -9.18 13.69
C ARG A 83 -22.86 -10.41 13.02
N ALA A 84 -23.05 -10.37 11.71
CA ALA A 84 -23.41 -11.57 10.95
C ALA A 84 -22.39 -12.69 11.20
N GLU A 85 -22.82 -13.95 11.09
CA GLU A 85 -21.99 -15.12 11.38
C GLU A 85 -20.67 -15.11 10.61
N ASP A 86 -20.71 -14.66 9.36
CA ASP A 86 -19.54 -14.59 8.45
C ASP A 86 -18.54 -13.48 8.80
N ASN A 87 -18.89 -12.55 9.72
CA ASN A 87 -18.08 -11.39 10.08
C ASN A 87 -17.57 -11.40 11.51
N LYS A 88 -17.58 -12.54 12.20
CA LYS A 88 -17.10 -12.66 13.59
C LYS A 88 -15.63 -12.28 13.79
N HIS A 89 -14.84 -12.18 12.71
CA HIS A 89 -13.46 -11.68 12.74
C HIS A 89 -13.37 -10.16 12.94
N LEU A 90 -14.41 -9.41 12.60
CA LEU A 90 -14.40 -7.96 12.56
C LEU A 90 -14.47 -7.37 13.98
N LYS A 91 -13.54 -6.47 14.30
CA LYS A 91 -13.59 -5.67 15.52
C LYS A 91 -14.37 -4.38 15.27
N ILE A 92 -15.36 -4.11 16.12
CA ILE A 92 -16.26 -2.96 15.96
C ILE A 92 -15.90 -1.92 17.02
N MET A 93 -15.50 -0.73 16.61
CA MET A 93 -15.11 0.36 17.49
C MET A 93 -15.94 1.62 17.19
N PHE A 94 -15.85 2.62 18.05
CA PHE A 94 -16.34 3.97 17.75
C PHE A 94 -15.25 4.99 18.02
N ALA A 95 -15.27 6.08 17.25
CA ALA A 95 -14.41 7.22 17.46
C ALA A 95 -15.17 8.35 18.15
N VAL A 96 -14.51 9.02 19.10
CA VAL A 96 -15.03 10.25 19.72
C VAL A 96 -14.20 11.43 19.21
N GLY A 97 -14.89 12.47 18.74
CA GLY A 97 -14.25 13.68 18.24
C GLY A 97 -14.34 13.86 16.72
N GLY A 98 -13.19 14.00 16.09
CA GLY A 98 -13.01 14.43 14.72
C GLY A 98 -13.00 15.96 14.57
N TRP A 99 -12.75 16.42 13.36
CA TRP A 99 -12.63 17.84 13.00
C TRP A 99 -13.74 18.74 13.54
N GLU A 100 -14.98 18.26 13.52
CA GLU A 100 -16.17 19.03 13.90
C GLU A 100 -16.52 18.93 15.39
N ASN A 101 -16.07 17.90 16.11
CA ASN A 101 -16.49 17.63 17.50
C ASN A 101 -15.32 17.63 18.50
N SER A 102 -14.25 18.37 18.20
CA SER A 102 -13.07 18.46 19.07
C SER A 102 -13.11 19.60 20.10
N GLU A 103 -14.16 20.42 20.12
CA GLU A 103 -14.30 21.64 20.94
C GLU A 103 -14.00 21.42 22.44
N TYR A 104 -14.56 20.37 23.03
CA TYR A 104 -14.51 20.18 24.48
C TYR A 104 -13.30 19.39 24.98
N PHE A 105 -12.45 18.84 24.11
CA PHE A 105 -11.33 17.98 24.53
C PHE A 105 -10.38 18.68 25.48
N SER A 106 -9.98 19.92 25.19
CA SER A 106 -9.03 20.64 26.03
C SER A 106 -9.57 20.83 27.46
N SER A 107 -10.82 21.29 27.59
CA SER A 107 -11.46 21.48 28.89
C SER A 107 -11.73 20.16 29.63
N MET A 108 -12.11 19.11 28.89
CA MET A 108 -12.39 17.80 29.44
C MET A 108 -11.10 17.14 29.94
N ALA A 109 -10.03 17.14 29.15
CA ALA A 109 -8.75 16.56 29.49
C ALA A 109 -8.08 17.26 30.69
N ALA A 110 -8.33 18.57 30.89
CA ALA A 110 -7.77 19.34 32.00
C ALA A 110 -8.41 19.05 33.37
N SER A 111 -9.65 18.55 33.43
CA SER A 111 -10.38 18.31 34.69
C SER A 111 -10.53 16.82 34.98
N SER A 112 -10.09 16.38 36.17
CA SER A 112 -10.31 14.99 36.63
C SER A 112 -11.78 14.60 36.66
N GLU A 113 -12.65 15.54 37.00
CA GLU A 113 -14.10 15.33 37.08
C GLU A 113 -14.69 15.12 35.69
N LYS A 114 -14.33 15.97 34.72
CA LYS A 114 -14.80 15.83 33.33
C LYS A 114 -14.20 14.61 32.64
N ARG A 115 -12.91 14.29 32.86
CA ARG A 115 -12.30 13.05 32.38
C ARG A 115 -13.04 11.83 32.89
N LYS A 116 -13.44 11.83 34.17
CA LYS A 116 -14.25 10.75 34.74
C LYS A 116 -15.61 10.62 34.04
N VAL A 117 -16.32 11.74 33.82
CA VAL A 117 -17.61 11.73 33.09
C VAL A 117 -17.44 11.19 31.67
N PHE A 118 -16.40 11.61 30.97
CA PHE A 118 -16.05 11.12 29.65
C PHE A 118 -15.81 9.61 29.64
N ILE A 119 -14.93 9.12 30.52
CA ILE A 119 -14.59 7.71 30.61
C ILE A 119 -15.82 6.85 30.95
N ASP A 120 -16.59 7.25 31.96
CA ASP A 120 -17.77 6.50 32.40
C ASP A 120 -18.83 6.42 31.29
N SER A 121 -19.09 7.53 30.58
CA SER A 121 -20.08 7.56 29.49
C SER A 121 -19.61 6.82 28.24
N ALA A 122 -18.32 6.91 27.89
CA ALA A 122 -17.74 6.13 26.79
C ALA A 122 -17.80 4.61 27.07
N LEU A 123 -17.52 4.18 28.31
CA LEU A 123 -17.69 2.78 28.72
C LEU A 123 -19.16 2.34 28.71
N SER A 124 -20.09 3.23 29.09
CA SER A 124 -21.53 2.96 29.01
C SER A 124 -21.95 2.69 27.57
N MET A 125 -21.56 3.55 26.63
CA MET A 125 -21.86 3.37 25.21
C MET A 125 -21.17 2.12 24.63
N MET A 126 -19.90 1.87 25.01
CA MET A 126 -19.18 0.64 24.66
C MET A 126 -19.94 -0.61 25.11
N THR A 127 -20.51 -0.59 26.31
CA THR A 127 -21.29 -1.73 26.86
C THR A 127 -22.64 -1.88 26.16
N GLU A 128 -23.39 -0.77 26.04
CA GLU A 128 -24.72 -0.72 25.43
C GLU A 128 -24.71 -1.28 24.01
N TYR A 129 -23.77 -0.78 23.21
CA TYR A 129 -23.63 -1.18 21.81
C TYR A 129 -22.62 -2.30 21.62
N LYS A 130 -22.05 -2.90 22.68
CA LYS A 130 -21.06 -3.99 22.64
C LYS A 130 -19.92 -3.74 21.64
N PHE A 131 -19.30 -2.56 21.72
CA PHE A 131 -18.10 -2.25 20.98
C PHE A 131 -16.87 -2.95 21.57
N ASP A 132 -15.88 -3.21 20.74
CA ASP A 132 -14.60 -3.84 21.06
C ASP A 132 -13.52 -2.82 21.44
N GLY A 133 -13.78 -1.52 21.30
CA GLY A 133 -12.84 -0.49 21.69
C GLY A 133 -13.26 0.94 21.37
N ILE A 134 -12.38 1.86 21.75
CA ILE A 134 -12.55 3.32 21.66
C ILE A 134 -11.38 3.90 20.85
N ASP A 135 -11.69 4.74 19.88
CA ASP A 135 -10.73 5.58 19.16
C ASP A 135 -10.89 7.04 19.59
N VAL A 136 -9.79 7.70 19.97
CA VAL A 136 -9.79 9.12 20.34
C VAL A 136 -9.26 9.96 19.20
N ASP A 137 -10.12 10.80 18.63
CA ASP A 137 -9.80 11.66 17.49
C ASP A 137 -9.86 13.14 17.92
N TRP A 138 -8.83 13.60 18.63
CA TRP A 138 -8.70 15.00 19.06
C TRP A 138 -7.91 15.80 18.02
N GLU A 139 -8.60 16.73 17.36
CA GLU A 139 -8.05 17.59 16.29
C GLU A 139 -8.04 19.09 16.66
N TYR A 140 -6.97 19.64 17.23
CA TYR A 140 -5.75 18.99 17.72
C TYR A 140 -5.31 19.57 19.07
N PRO A 141 -4.63 18.79 19.94
CA PRO A 141 -4.03 19.30 21.16
C PRO A 141 -3.06 20.47 20.89
N VAL A 142 -3.06 21.47 21.78
CA VAL A 142 -2.14 22.62 21.77
C VAL A 142 -2.34 23.58 20.59
N ILE A 143 -1.98 23.18 19.37
CA ILE A 143 -2.06 24.05 18.18
C ILE A 143 -3.51 24.31 17.77
N GLY A 144 -4.43 23.46 18.19
CA GLY A 144 -5.82 23.53 17.74
C GLY A 144 -5.98 23.08 16.30
N GLY A 145 -7.25 22.97 15.91
CA GLY A 145 -7.70 22.68 14.55
C GLY A 145 -8.83 23.63 14.22
N LYS A 146 -10.05 23.09 14.12
CA LYS A 146 -11.26 23.92 14.10
C LYS A 146 -11.44 24.72 15.40
N PHE A 147 -11.03 24.14 16.53
CA PHE A 147 -11.09 24.74 17.85
C PHE A 147 -9.67 24.90 18.40
N GLU A 148 -9.45 25.98 19.15
CA GLU A 148 -8.15 26.33 19.73
C GLU A 148 -7.77 25.36 20.87
N GLY A 149 -6.47 25.12 21.02
CA GLY A 149 -5.90 24.33 22.12
C GLY A 149 -5.14 25.18 23.13
N VAL A 150 -4.61 24.54 24.17
CA VAL A 150 -3.70 25.15 25.15
C VAL A 150 -2.47 24.27 25.36
N GLN A 151 -1.35 24.88 25.78
CA GLN A 151 -0.08 24.16 25.94
C GLN A 151 -0.16 22.93 26.87
N ALA A 152 -1.03 22.97 27.89
CA ALA A 152 -1.23 21.88 28.83
C ALA A 152 -1.88 20.63 28.19
N ASP A 153 -2.49 20.77 27.01
CA ASP A 153 -3.19 19.68 26.32
C ASP A 153 -2.29 18.47 26.06
N LYS A 154 -1.01 18.70 25.73
CA LYS A 154 -0.05 17.63 25.44
C LYS A 154 0.08 16.64 26.61
N GLU A 155 0.20 17.16 27.83
CA GLU A 155 0.34 16.34 29.03
C GLU A 155 -1.02 15.76 29.46
N ASN A 156 -2.08 16.58 29.39
CA ASN A 156 -3.43 16.17 29.73
C ASN A 156 -3.94 15.04 28.83
N TYR A 157 -3.53 15.01 27.56
CA TYR A 157 -3.91 13.95 26.64
C TYR A 157 -3.32 12.59 27.08
N VAL A 158 -2.06 12.57 27.52
CA VAL A 158 -1.44 11.35 28.06
C VAL A 158 -2.14 10.89 29.34
N VAL A 159 -2.52 11.83 30.22
CA VAL A 159 -3.28 11.52 31.43
C VAL A 159 -4.62 10.88 31.08
N LEU A 160 -5.38 11.48 30.17
CA LEU A 160 -6.65 10.95 29.68
C LEU A 160 -6.50 9.53 29.11
N MET A 161 -5.50 9.30 28.25
CA MET A 161 -5.30 7.99 27.63
C MET A 161 -4.89 6.91 28.64
N LYS A 162 -4.13 7.27 29.68
CA LYS A 162 -3.79 6.36 30.80
C LYS A 162 -5.01 6.01 31.64
N GLU A 163 -5.85 6.99 31.95
CA GLU A 163 -7.08 6.77 32.71
C GLU A 163 -8.08 5.92 31.91
N LEU A 164 -8.25 6.18 30.60
CA LEU A 164 -9.05 5.35 29.69
C LEU A 164 -8.55 3.91 29.65
N ARG A 165 -7.24 3.69 29.46
CA ARG A 165 -6.65 2.34 29.41
C ARG A 165 -6.92 1.58 30.70
N THR A 166 -6.71 2.22 31.84
CA THR A 166 -6.97 1.65 33.17
C THR A 166 -8.44 1.26 33.31
N ALA A 167 -9.35 2.16 32.95
CA ALA A 167 -10.79 1.93 33.05
C ALA A 167 -11.27 0.81 32.11
N LEU A 168 -10.72 0.70 30.90
CA LEU A 168 -10.99 -0.40 29.97
C LEU A 168 -10.51 -1.75 30.53
N ASP A 169 -9.31 -1.79 31.12
CA ASP A 169 -8.74 -3.01 31.69
C ASP A 169 -9.55 -3.48 32.92
N GLU A 170 -9.98 -2.55 33.77
CA GLU A 170 -10.89 -2.85 34.88
C GLU A 170 -12.26 -3.32 34.38
N HIS A 171 -12.81 -2.69 33.35
CA HIS A 171 -14.10 -3.08 32.79
C HIS A 171 -14.03 -4.48 32.15
N GLN A 172 -12.93 -4.82 31.49
CA GLN A 172 -12.66 -6.15 30.96
C GLN A 172 -12.69 -7.22 32.06
N GLN A 173 -12.02 -6.96 33.18
CA GLN A 173 -12.01 -7.86 34.34
C GLN A 173 -13.40 -7.99 34.96
N LYS A 174 -14.14 -6.88 35.10
CA LYS A 174 -15.50 -6.87 35.68
C LYS A 174 -16.52 -7.64 34.82
N THR A 175 -16.31 -7.68 33.50
CA THR A 175 -17.20 -8.35 32.54
C THR A 175 -16.76 -9.75 32.16
N ASP A 176 -15.67 -10.25 32.75
CA ASP A 176 -15.02 -11.53 32.42
C ASP A 176 -14.78 -11.71 30.90
N ARG A 177 -14.45 -10.60 30.23
CA ARG A 177 -14.19 -10.61 28.80
C ARG A 177 -12.78 -11.15 28.54
N SER A 178 -12.69 -12.23 27.76
CA SER A 178 -11.42 -12.86 27.39
C SER A 178 -10.60 -12.02 26.40
N GLU A 179 -11.26 -11.29 25.51
CA GLU A 179 -10.61 -10.43 24.53
C GLU A 179 -10.32 -9.03 25.07
N LYS A 180 -9.14 -8.50 24.72
CA LYS A 180 -8.74 -7.15 25.10
C LYS A 180 -9.63 -6.08 24.47
N TYR A 181 -10.10 -5.12 25.27
CA TYR A 181 -10.69 -3.89 24.70
C TYR A 181 -9.61 -3.00 24.08
N LEU A 182 -9.85 -2.56 22.86
CA LEU A 182 -8.91 -1.77 22.07
C LEU A 182 -9.00 -0.28 22.43
N LEU A 183 -7.84 0.37 22.51
CA LEU A 183 -7.72 1.82 22.68
C LEU A 183 -6.80 2.36 21.59
N THR A 184 -7.31 3.24 20.74
CA THR A 184 -6.56 3.84 19.65
C THR A 184 -6.73 5.34 19.65
N PHE A 185 -5.92 6.02 18.83
CA PHE A 185 -6.11 7.43 18.57
C PHE A 185 -5.74 7.78 17.14
N ALA A 186 -6.35 8.84 16.63
CA ALA A 186 -5.96 9.45 15.38
C ALA A 186 -4.79 10.43 15.59
N GLY A 187 -3.77 10.34 14.74
CA GLY A 187 -2.56 11.15 14.81
C GLY A 187 -2.44 12.10 13.64
N ALA A 188 -1.98 13.33 13.90
CA ALA A 188 -1.80 14.35 12.86
C ALA A 188 -0.76 13.95 11.79
N ALA A 189 -1.00 14.36 10.53
CA ALA A 189 -0.06 14.13 9.42
C ALA A 189 1.22 14.98 9.56
N GLY A 190 1.06 16.23 9.97
CA GLY A 190 2.10 17.25 9.96
C GLY A 190 2.93 17.27 11.23
N GLN A 191 4.25 17.36 11.09
CA GLN A 191 5.16 17.55 12.22
C GLN A 191 4.81 18.77 13.07
N TRP A 192 4.37 19.85 12.42
CA TRP A 192 4.05 21.12 13.09
C TRP A 192 2.88 20.99 14.08
N THR A 193 1.99 20.02 13.89
CA THR A 193 0.91 19.69 14.82
C THR A 193 1.33 18.58 15.78
N LEU A 194 2.04 17.57 15.28
CA LEU A 194 2.45 16.40 16.06
C LEU A 194 3.40 16.76 17.23
N ASP A 195 4.47 17.50 16.95
CA ASP A 195 5.51 17.82 17.94
C ASP A 195 4.97 18.61 19.15
N PRO A 196 4.18 19.68 18.98
CA PRO A 196 3.61 20.40 20.11
C PRO A 196 2.45 19.66 20.77
N GLY A 197 1.60 18.94 20.01
CA GLY A 197 0.36 18.38 20.54
C GLY A 197 0.47 16.99 21.15
N PHE A 198 1.43 16.17 20.72
CA PHE A 198 1.43 14.74 21.03
C PHE A 198 2.73 14.31 21.72
N ASP A 199 2.62 13.77 22.94
CA ASP A 199 3.67 12.91 23.49
C ASP A 199 3.50 11.51 22.91
N LEU A 200 4.03 11.32 21.70
CA LEU A 200 3.83 10.08 20.94
C LEU A 200 4.29 8.81 21.69
N PRO A 201 5.48 8.77 22.34
CA PRO A 201 5.85 7.64 23.20
C PRO A 201 4.90 7.44 24.39
N GLY A 202 4.48 8.52 25.05
CA GLY A 202 3.53 8.47 26.16
C GLY A 202 2.17 7.87 25.74
N LEU A 203 1.62 8.32 24.62
CA LEU A 203 0.35 7.84 24.07
C LEU A 203 0.45 6.38 23.60
N LEU A 204 1.49 6.01 22.85
CA LEU A 204 1.68 4.64 22.36
C LEU A 204 2.05 3.62 23.45
N SER A 205 2.42 4.08 24.65
CA SER A 205 2.63 3.20 25.79
C SER A 205 1.32 2.57 26.30
N VAL A 206 0.18 3.21 26.05
CA VAL A 206 -1.15 2.76 26.49
C VAL A 206 -2.11 2.44 25.35
N ALA A 207 -1.96 3.09 24.20
CA ALA A 207 -2.74 2.80 23.01
C ALA A 207 -2.24 1.52 22.32
N ASP A 208 -3.16 0.78 21.71
CA ASP A 208 -2.88 -0.41 20.90
C ASP A 208 -2.18 -0.03 19.59
N TRP A 209 -2.66 1.02 18.91
CA TRP A 209 -1.98 1.63 17.76
C TRP A 209 -2.44 3.08 17.54
N VAL A 210 -1.78 3.76 16.60
CA VAL A 210 -2.17 5.09 16.09
C VAL A 210 -2.66 4.99 14.65
N ASN A 211 -3.80 5.61 14.37
CA ASN A 211 -4.32 5.84 13.02
C ASN A 211 -3.75 7.18 12.51
N VAL A 212 -2.64 7.13 11.77
CA VAL A 212 -1.97 8.35 11.30
C VAL A 212 -2.74 8.89 10.10
N MET A 213 -3.31 10.09 10.23
CA MET A 213 -4.10 10.76 9.20
C MET A 213 -3.20 11.31 8.09
N THR A 214 -2.55 10.42 7.33
CA THR A 214 -1.64 10.77 6.23
C THR A 214 -2.38 11.22 4.97
N TYR A 215 -3.24 12.20 5.15
CA TYR A 215 -4.02 12.91 4.14
C TYR A 215 -4.17 14.38 4.54
N ASP A 216 -4.90 15.16 3.75
CA ASP A 216 -5.07 16.61 3.94
C ASP A 216 -3.79 17.43 3.93
N TYR A 217 -2.77 16.95 3.21
CA TYR A 217 -1.54 17.72 2.98
C TYR A 217 -1.79 18.98 2.13
N PHE A 218 -2.79 18.94 1.24
CA PHE A 218 -3.14 20.05 0.35
C PHE A 218 -4.67 20.24 0.35
N GLY A 219 -5.13 21.49 0.40
CA GLY A 219 -6.54 21.87 0.26
C GLY A 219 -6.71 23.37 0.04
N ALA A 220 -7.89 23.81 -0.40
CA ALA A 220 -8.23 25.22 -0.63
C ALA A 220 -8.51 25.96 0.70
N TRP A 221 -7.50 26.05 1.57
CA TRP A 221 -7.61 26.61 2.91
C TRP A 221 -7.67 28.14 2.90
N SER A 222 -8.24 28.74 3.93
CA SER A 222 -8.18 30.20 4.17
C SER A 222 -6.81 30.64 4.73
N SER A 223 -5.73 30.29 4.04
CA SER A 223 -4.35 30.67 4.35
C SER A 223 -3.51 30.72 3.06
N GLU A 224 -2.30 31.29 3.11
CA GLU A 224 -1.40 31.32 1.95
C GLU A 224 -1.10 29.93 1.35
N TRP A 225 -1.15 28.88 2.18
CA TRP A 225 -0.95 27.49 1.74
C TRP A 225 -2.10 26.97 0.89
N GLY A 226 -3.31 27.55 1.03
CA GLY A 226 -4.47 27.24 0.21
C GLY A 226 -4.31 27.60 -1.27
N ALA A 227 -3.30 28.43 -1.59
CA ALA A 227 -2.97 28.79 -2.97
C ALA A 227 -2.39 27.62 -3.78
N TYR A 228 -1.79 26.63 -3.14
CA TYR A 228 -1.08 25.56 -3.85
C TYR A 228 -1.97 24.33 -3.98
N THR A 229 -2.31 24.01 -5.23
CA THR A 229 -3.02 22.76 -5.55
C THR A 229 -2.17 21.53 -5.24
N GLY A 230 -2.81 20.40 -5.00
CA GLY A 230 -2.12 19.13 -4.79
C GLY A 230 -3.06 17.97 -4.43
N PRO A 231 -2.58 16.73 -4.50
CA PRO A 231 -3.33 15.57 -4.02
C PRO A 231 -3.50 15.62 -2.49
N PRO A 232 -4.60 15.07 -1.93
CA PRO A 232 -4.82 15.05 -0.49
C PRO A 232 -3.76 14.21 0.24
N ALA A 233 -3.25 13.14 -0.38
CA ALA A 233 -2.36 12.18 0.27
C ALA A 233 -1.19 11.69 -0.62
N PRO A 234 -0.27 12.58 -1.05
CA PRO A 234 0.89 12.19 -1.84
C PRO A 234 1.76 11.18 -1.10
N LEU A 235 2.06 10.05 -1.73
CA LEU A 235 2.91 9.02 -1.11
C LEU A 235 4.34 9.54 -0.90
N TYR A 236 4.89 10.22 -1.91
CA TYR A 236 6.22 10.81 -1.87
C TYR A 236 6.20 12.31 -2.21
N PHE A 237 7.27 13.01 -1.84
CA PHE A 237 7.46 14.41 -2.19
C PHE A 237 7.54 14.62 -3.71
N GLY A 238 6.57 15.37 -4.24
CA GLY A 238 6.49 15.68 -5.67
C GLY A 238 6.69 17.15 -6.05
N MET A 239 6.63 18.08 -5.09
CA MET A 239 6.70 19.53 -5.37
C MET A 239 8.09 19.99 -5.84
N PRO A 240 8.19 21.20 -6.42
CA PRO A 240 9.47 21.83 -6.71
C PRO A 240 10.37 21.93 -5.45
N PRO A 241 11.70 21.82 -5.57
CA PRO A 241 12.62 21.79 -4.42
C PRO A 241 12.57 22.99 -3.46
N ARG A 242 11.97 24.11 -3.88
CA ARG A 242 11.76 25.30 -3.03
C ARG A 242 10.69 25.10 -1.96
N PHE A 243 9.85 24.08 -2.08
CA PHE A 243 8.82 23.74 -1.09
C PHE A 243 9.33 22.73 -0.07
N SER A 244 8.66 22.68 1.09
CA SER A 244 8.99 21.74 2.16
C SER A 244 8.87 20.28 1.69
N GLY A 245 9.96 19.52 1.83
CA GLY A 245 10.00 18.07 1.56
C GLY A 245 9.14 17.20 2.49
N LYS A 246 8.38 17.82 3.40
CA LYS A 246 7.66 17.13 4.50
C LYS A 246 6.18 16.86 4.21
N MET A 247 5.62 17.45 3.16
CA MET A 247 4.18 17.37 2.84
C MET A 247 3.84 16.07 2.07
N ASN A 248 4.12 14.91 2.65
CA ASN A 248 3.85 13.60 2.05
C ASN A 248 3.86 12.47 3.10
N VAL A 249 3.21 11.37 2.72
CA VAL A 249 3.02 10.17 3.55
C VAL A 249 4.36 9.54 3.95
N ASP A 250 5.31 9.37 3.02
CA ASP A 250 6.60 8.75 3.29
C ASP A 250 7.37 9.48 4.39
N TRP A 251 7.43 10.81 4.31
CA TRP A 251 8.06 11.64 5.32
C TRP A 251 7.36 11.48 6.69
N THR A 252 6.04 11.61 6.73
CA THR A 252 5.26 11.48 7.98
C THR A 252 5.46 10.10 8.61
N MET A 253 5.32 9.02 7.84
CA MET A 253 5.45 7.66 8.38
C MET A 253 6.87 7.36 8.86
N LYS A 254 7.91 7.88 8.17
CA LYS A 254 9.30 7.80 8.66
C LYS A 254 9.48 8.57 9.96
N TYR A 255 8.86 9.74 10.09
CA TYR A 255 8.93 10.55 11.30
C TYR A 255 8.29 9.83 12.50
N TYR A 256 7.06 9.32 12.34
CA TYR A 256 6.41 8.48 13.34
C TYR A 256 7.24 7.24 13.68
N GLY A 257 7.82 6.56 12.68
CA GLY A 257 8.69 5.41 12.88
C GLY A 257 9.93 5.75 13.70
N CYS A 258 10.56 6.89 13.44
CA CYS A 258 11.73 7.38 14.17
C CYS A 258 11.40 7.69 15.63
N MET A 259 10.30 8.41 15.86
CA MET A 259 9.87 8.88 17.18
C MET A 259 9.35 7.73 18.05
N SER A 260 8.53 6.84 17.49
CA SER A 260 7.92 5.74 18.24
C SER A 260 8.81 4.51 18.36
N LYS A 261 9.62 4.20 17.34
CA LYS A 261 10.32 2.91 17.16
C LYS A 261 9.37 1.69 17.18
N LEU A 262 8.08 1.90 16.90
CA LEU A 262 7.03 0.88 16.98
C LEU A 262 6.25 0.80 15.65
N SER A 263 6.92 0.42 14.54
CA SER A 263 6.31 0.40 13.20
C SER A 263 5.02 -0.43 13.13
N HIS A 264 4.95 -1.54 13.90
CA HIS A 264 3.77 -2.39 14.00
C HIS A 264 2.55 -1.72 14.67
N LYS A 265 2.73 -0.59 15.38
CA LYS A 265 1.65 0.25 15.94
C LYS A 265 1.28 1.43 15.04
N LEU A 266 1.88 1.57 13.86
CA LEU A 266 1.58 2.66 12.94
C LEU A 266 0.62 2.18 11.85
N THR A 267 -0.57 2.77 11.79
CA THR A 267 -1.57 2.50 10.75
C THR A 267 -1.65 3.71 9.84
N MET A 268 -1.38 3.53 8.54
CA MET A 268 -1.28 4.64 7.56
C MET A 268 -2.65 5.00 6.99
N GLY A 269 -3.03 6.27 7.01
CA GLY A 269 -4.29 6.79 6.51
C GLY A 269 -4.35 6.93 4.99
N VAL A 270 -5.50 6.59 4.40
CA VAL A 270 -5.82 6.72 2.97
C VAL A 270 -7.20 7.37 2.83
N PRO A 271 -7.32 8.50 2.10
CA PRO A 271 -8.60 9.18 1.91
C PRO A 271 -9.36 8.61 0.71
N PHE A 272 -10.65 8.34 0.86
CA PHE A 272 -11.58 7.95 -0.22
C PHE A 272 -12.33 9.14 -0.78
N TYR A 273 -11.65 10.28 -0.85
CA TYR A 273 -12.14 11.51 -1.46
C TYR A 273 -11.01 12.19 -2.24
N GLY A 274 -11.39 13.09 -3.13
CA GLY A 274 -10.51 14.08 -3.71
C GLY A 274 -10.67 15.46 -3.08
N ARG A 275 -9.65 16.29 -3.22
CA ARG A 275 -9.68 17.73 -2.92
C ARG A 275 -9.53 18.52 -4.20
N TYR A 276 -10.35 19.55 -4.33
CA TYR A 276 -10.38 20.37 -5.52
C TYR A 276 -10.25 21.86 -5.24
N TRP A 277 -9.82 22.57 -6.27
CA TRP A 277 -9.70 24.02 -6.32
C TRP A 277 -10.40 24.55 -7.55
N GLU A 278 -10.93 25.76 -7.42
CA GLU A 278 -11.44 26.59 -8.51
C GLU A 278 -10.51 27.81 -8.71
N ASN A 279 -10.67 28.51 -9.83
CA ASN A 279 -9.87 29.70 -10.17
C ASN A 279 -8.36 29.42 -10.19
N VAL A 280 -7.98 28.24 -10.68
CA VAL A 280 -6.60 27.78 -10.72
C VAL A 280 -5.87 28.38 -11.92
N GLY A 281 -4.74 29.03 -11.64
CA GLY A 281 -3.90 29.67 -12.64
C GLY A 281 -2.76 28.78 -13.13
N ASP A 282 -1.61 29.39 -13.36
CA ASP A 282 -0.44 28.75 -13.92
C ASP A 282 0.18 27.70 -12.99
N ALA A 283 0.93 26.78 -13.60
CA ALA A 283 1.78 25.86 -12.86
C ALA A 283 2.87 26.64 -12.10
N ALA A 284 3.08 26.27 -10.84
CA ALA A 284 4.17 26.76 -9.99
C ALA A 284 5.55 26.38 -10.54
N ASP A 285 5.60 25.38 -11.42
CA ASP A 285 6.74 24.96 -12.23
C ASP A 285 6.22 24.41 -13.58
N LYS A 286 6.65 24.98 -14.71
CA LYS A 286 6.20 24.56 -16.04
C LYS A 286 6.58 23.11 -16.38
N SER A 287 7.61 22.56 -15.75
CA SER A 287 8.02 21.16 -15.92
C SER A 287 7.16 20.17 -15.13
N ASN A 288 6.35 20.66 -14.19
CA ASN A 288 5.49 19.84 -13.36
C ASN A 288 4.07 20.43 -13.28
N PRO A 289 3.19 20.10 -14.23
CA PRO A 289 1.88 20.74 -14.38
C PRO A 289 0.88 20.42 -13.27
N MET A 290 1.18 19.44 -12.39
CA MET A 290 0.32 19.10 -11.26
C MET A 290 0.29 20.22 -10.21
N TRP A 291 1.42 20.86 -9.93
CA TRP A 291 1.49 21.88 -8.88
C TRP A 291 1.17 23.24 -9.47
N ARG A 292 -0.08 23.69 -9.32
CA ARG A 292 -0.61 24.96 -9.82
C ARG A 292 -0.98 25.92 -8.70
N ILE A 293 -1.11 27.20 -9.05
CA ILE A 293 -1.42 28.28 -8.11
C ILE A 293 -2.87 28.72 -8.29
N ALA A 294 -3.71 28.48 -7.29
CA ALA A 294 -5.06 29.02 -7.19
C ALA A 294 -5.02 30.52 -6.89
N ARG A 295 -5.97 31.27 -7.47
CA ARG A 295 -6.12 32.71 -7.23
C ARG A 295 -7.12 32.92 -6.09
N SER A 296 -6.71 33.68 -5.07
CA SER A 296 -7.60 34.02 -3.97
C SER A 296 -8.64 35.06 -4.37
N LYS A 297 -9.83 35.00 -3.77
CA LYS A 297 -10.81 36.08 -3.74
C LYS A 297 -10.91 36.58 -2.30
N ASN A 298 -10.48 37.81 -2.03
CA ASN A 298 -10.46 38.39 -0.67
C ASN A 298 -9.72 37.52 0.38
N GLY A 299 -8.60 36.90 -0.01
CA GLY A 299 -7.80 36.06 0.89
C GLY A 299 -8.33 34.64 1.11
N THR A 300 -9.45 34.25 0.48
CA THR A 300 -9.96 32.88 0.49
C THR A 300 -9.77 32.22 -0.86
N PHE A 301 -9.58 30.89 -0.85
CA PHE A 301 -9.43 30.08 -2.06
C PHE A 301 -10.68 29.23 -2.23
N ALA A 302 -11.25 29.24 -3.43
CA ALA A 302 -12.44 28.46 -3.74
C ALA A 302 -12.04 27.01 -4.04
N GLY A 303 -12.79 26.05 -3.50
CA GLY A 303 -12.50 24.64 -3.59
C GLY A 303 -13.27 23.83 -2.55
N GLY A 304 -12.99 22.54 -2.46
CA GLY A 304 -13.72 21.65 -1.56
C GLY A 304 -13.21 20.21 -1.58
N VAL A 305 -14.06 19.32 -1.10
CA VAL A 305 -13.88 17.86 -1.11
C VAL A 305 -14.93 17.23 -2.01
N THR A 306 -14.58 16.11 -2.66
CA THR A 306 -15.54 15.29 -3.40
C THR A 306 -15.30 13.82 -3.05
N PRO A 307 -16.32 13.06 -2.59
CA PRO A 307 -16.20 11.61 -2.39
C PRO A 307 -15.75 10.91 -3.68
N TRP A 308 -15.03 9.79 -3.58
CA TRP A 308 -14.62 8.98 -4.73
C TRP A 308 -15.81 8.66 -5.64
N ARG A 309 -16.91 8.19 -5.06
CA ARG A 309 -18.16 7.85 -5.77
C ARG A 309 -18.83 9.00 -6.55
N ASP A 310 -18.43 10.24 -6.27
CA ASP A 310 -18.99 11.43 -6.91
C ASP A 310 -18.03 12.08 -7.91
N ILE A 311 -16.79 11.60 -8.03
CA ILE A 311 -15.79 12.19 -8.93
C ILE A 311 -16.30 12.13 -10.38
N GLU A 312 -16.78 10.98 -10.85
CA GLU A 312 -17.27 10.81 -12.22
C GLU A 312 -18.49 11.68 -12.57
N LYS A 313 -19.24 12.15 -11.56
CA LYS A 313 -20.42 12.99 -11.79
C LYS A 313 -20.05 14.40 -12.24
N ASN A 314 -18.92 14.91 -11.75
CA ASN A 314 -18.53 16.32 -11.91
C ASN A 314 -17.21 16.49 -12.66
N TRP A 315 -16.41 15.43 -12.79
CA TRP A 315 -15.08 15.43 -13.37
C TRP A 315 -14.95 14.45 -14.53
N THR A 316 -14.21 14.85 -15.56
CA THR A 316 -13.87 13.98 -16.69
C THR A 316 -12.76 13.02 -16.26
N VAL A 317 -13.10 11.86 -15.71
CA VAL A 317 -12.11 10.89 -15.19
C VAL A 317 -11.12 10.41 -16.26
N ASN A 318 -11.51 10.37 -17.53
CA ASN A 318 -10.59 10.06 -18.63
C ASN A 318 -9.48 11.12 -18.84
N ALA A 319 -9.61 12.31 -18.23
CA ALA A 319 -8.56 13.33 -18.20
C ALA A 319 -7.58 13.16 -17.03
N THR A 320 -7.68 12.05 -16.28
CA THR A 320 -6.78 11.75 -15.16
C THR A 320 -5.34 11.61 -15.64
N VAL A 321 -4.44 12.31 -14.97
CA VAL A 321 -3.00 12.18 -15.13
C VAL A 321 -2.42 11.59 -13.85
N PHE A 322 -1.56 10.58 -13.98
CA PHE A 322 -0.84 10.02 -12.85
C PHE A 322 0.51 10.71 -12.65
N HIS A 323 0.69 11.38 -11.51
CA HIS A 323 1.95 12.02 -11.20
C HIS A 323 2.93 11.02 -10.58
N GLU A 324 3.83 10.52 -11.43
CA GLU A 324 4.76 9.42 -11.11
C GLU A 324 5.63 9.65 -9.88
N ARG A 325 6.02 10.89 -9.60
CA ARG A 325 6.91 11.18 -8.48
C ARG A 325 6.21 11.11 -7.12
N SER A 326 4.96 11.57 -7.01
CA SER A 326 4.18 11.47 -5.76
C SER A 326 3.31 10.22 -5.67
N LYS A 327 3.19 9.46 -6.77
CA LYS A 327 2.33 8.28 -6.90
C LYS A 327 0.86 8.59 -6.63
N THR A 328 0.35 9.65 -7.24
CA THR A 328 -1.04 10.10 -7.07
C THR A 328 -1.66 10.55 -8.39
N PRO A 329 -2.95 10.29 -8.59
CA PRO A 329 -3.71 10.84 -9.71
C PRO A 329 -4.15 12.29 -9.46
N TYR A 330 -4.33 13.03 -10.54
CA TYR A 330 -4.97 14.35 -10.53
C TYR A 330 -5.67 14.65 -11.87
N ILE A 331 -6.58 15.61 -11.87
CA ILE A 331 -7.22 16.16 -13.06
C ILE A 331 -6.97 17.67 -13.07
N TRP A 332 -6.53 18.19 -14.22
CA TRP A 332 -6.44 19.62 -14.49
C TRP A 332 -7.41 19.97 -15.62
N ASP A 333 -8.50 20.66 -15.29
CA ASP A 333 -9.49 21.16 -16.24
C ASP A 333 -9.17 22.63 -16.57
N ALA A 334 -8.52 22.83 -17.72
CA ALA A 334 -8.11 24.14 -18.18
C ALA A 334 -9.29 25.03 -18.61
N GLU A 335 -10.42 24.45 -19.04
CA GLU A 335 -11.58 25.21 -19.50
C GLU A 335 -12.36 25.79 -18.32
N ARG A 336 -12.48 25.02 -17.23
CA ARG A 336 -13.15 25.44 -15.99
C ARG A 336 -12.20 26.12 -14.99
N GLU A 337 -10.91 26.11 -15.27
CA GLU A 337 -9.85 26.51 -14.34
C GLU A 337 -9.94 25.77 -12.99
N MET A 338 -10.17 24.46 -13.06
CA MET A 338 -10.37 23.60 -11.89
C MET A 338 -9.30 22.52 -11.78
N PHE A 339 -8.86 22.22 -10.56
CA PHE A 339 -7.91 21.15 -10.26
C PHE A 339 -8.52 20.18 -9.26
N LEU A 340 -8.34 18.88 -9.46
CA LEU A 340 -8.69 17.82 -8.51
C LEU A 340 -7.50 16.92 -8.26
N GLY A 341 -7.13 16.70 -7.01
CA GLY A 341 -6.24 15.61 -6.61
C GLY A 341 -6.99 14.59 -5.76
N PHE A 342 -6.72 13.29 -5.93
CA PHE A 342 -7.53 12.21 -5.32
C PHE A 342 -6.72 10.91 -5.19
N GLU A 343 -7.35 9.82 -4.77
CA GLU A 343 -6.82 8.45 -4.79
C GLU A 343 -7.50 7.62 -5.87
N ASN A 344 -6.79 6.67 -6.47
CA ASN A 344 -7.34 5.66 -7.37
C ASN A 344 -6.72 4.28 -7.07
N PRO A 345 -7.16 3.20 -7.73
CA PRO A 345 -6.58 1.86 -7.53
C PRO A 345 -5.05 1.81 -7.72
N GLN A 346 -4.51 2.59 -8.67
CA GLN A 346 -3.06 2.66 -8.87
C GLN A 346 -2.33 3.25 -7.65
N SER A 347 -2.77 4.40 -7.12
CA SER A 347 -2.14 5.03 -5.94
C SER A 347 -2.30 4.20 -4.67
N ILE A 348 -3.48 3.58 -4.49
CA ILE A 348 -3.73 2.68 -3.36
C ILE A 348 -2.82 1.45 -3.44
N THR A 349 -2.59 0.88 -4.63
CA THR A 349 -1.64 -0.24 -4.81
C THR A 349 -0.24 0.15 -4.35
N HIS A 350 0.25 1.33 -4.75
CA HIS A 350 1.55 1.83 -4.28
C HIS A 350 1.62 1.99 -2.76
N LYS A 351 0.55 2.51 -2.15
CA LYS A 351 0.41 2.66 -0.70
C LYS A 351 0.37 1.32 0.03
N MET A 352 -0.30 0.32 -0.52
CA MET A 352 -0.35 -1.02 0.06
C MET A 352 1.03 -1.70 0.03
N ASN A 353 1.79 -1.49 -1.06
CA ASN A 353 3.16 -1.97 -1.15
C ASN A 353 4.07 -1.23 -0.16
N TYR A 354 3.91 0.08 -0.02
CA TYR A 354 4.64 0.87 0.99
C TYR A 354 4.42 0.34 2.42
N ILE A 355 3.17 0.04 2.80
CA ILE A 355 2.84 -0.55 4.12
C ILE A 355 3.59 -1.86 4.35
N LYS A 356 3.63 -2.73 3.34
CA LYS A 356 4.35 -4.01 3.42
C LYS A 356 5.86 -3.79 3.55
N GLU A 357 6.44 -2.99 2.66
CA GLU A 357 7.87 -2.70 2.61
C GLU A 357 8.40 -2.03 3.89
N LYS A 358 7.62 -1.12 4.47
CA LYS A 358 7.99 -0.42 5.72
C LYS A 358 7.57 -1.18 6.97
N ASN A 359 6.99 -2.37 6.83
CA ASN A 359 6.50 -3.19 7.92
C ASN A 359 5.61 -2.39 8.90
N LEU A 360 4.68 -1.61 8.35
CA LEU A 360 3.71 -0.84 9.13
C LEU A 360 2.64 -1.77 9.73
N GLY A 361 1.92 -1.30 10.73
CA GLY A 361 0.86 -2.07 11.39
C GLY A 361 -0.37 -2.33 10.51
N GLY A 362 -0.63 -1.45 9.53
CA GLY A 362 -1.79 -1.58 8.66
C GLY A 362 -2.15 -0.32 7.89
N VAL A 363 -3.37 -0.31 7.37
CA VAL A 363 -4.02 0.83 6.69
C VAL A 363 -5.26 1.28 7.46
N MET A 364 -5.50 2.59 7.47
CA MET A 364 -6.72 3.24 7.92
C MET A 364 -7.38 3.92 6.70
N LEU A 365 -8.67 3.69 6.51
CA LEU A 365 -9.45 4.15 5.35
C LEU A 365 -10.47 5.18 5.83
N TRP A 366 -10.36 6.40 5.31
CA TRP A 366 -11.23 7.51 5.65
C TRP A 366 -11.97 8.04 4.40
N ALA A 367 -13.27 7.86 4.24
CA ALA A 367 -14.14 6.94 4.96
C ALA A 367 -14.76 5.96 3.95
N ILE A 368 -15.07 4.75 4.40
CA ILE A 368 -15.43 3.64 3.51
C ILE A 368 -16.75 3.89 2.75
N ASP A 369 -17.63 4.70 3.32
CA ASP A 369 -18.89 5.12 2.70
C ASP A 369 -18.72 6.22 1.63
N LEU A 370 -17.49 6.69 1.40
CA LEU A 370 -17.13 7.58 0.30
C LEU A 370 -16.66 6.82 -0.96
N ASP A 371 -16.37 5.52 -0.82
CA ASP A 371 -16.07 4.63 -1.94
C ASP A 371 -17.33 4.40 -2.80
N ASP A 372 -17.13 3.95 -4.04
CA ASP A 372 -18.22 3.65 -4.98
C ASP A 372 -18.96 2.37 -4.61
N ASP A 373 -20.08 2.11 -5.28
CA ASP A 373 -20.94 0.98 -4.93
C ASP A 373 -20.25 -0.38 -5.16
N ASP A 374 -19.18 -0.40 -5.98
CA ASP A 374 -18.33 -1.56 -6.26
C ASP A 374 -17.18 -1.76 -5.27
N ASP A 375 -16.99 -0.85 -4.30
CA ASP A 375 -15.88 -0.86 -3.35
C ASP A 375 -14.51 -0.88 -4.06
N THR A 376 -14.39 -0.15 -5.16
CA THR A 376 -13.20 -0.12 -6.05
C THR A 376 -11.92 0.15 -5.27
N LEU A 377 -11.93 1.17 -4.40
CA LEU A 377 -10.75 1.55 -3.62
C LEU A 377 -10.42 0.52 -2.54
N MET A 378 -11.42 -0.11 -1.90
CA MET A 378 -11.19 -1.18 -0.93
C MET A 378 -10.69 -2.49 -1.55
N LYS A 379 -11.15 -2.85 -2.76
CA LYS A 379 -10.83 -4.12 -3.45
C LYS A 379 -9.50 -4.12 -4.22
N THR A 380 -8.75 -3.02 -4.18
CA THR A 380 -7.53 -2.75 -4.98
C THR A 380 -6.38 -3.78 -4.81
N LYS A 381 -6.51 -4.86 -4.03
CA LYS A 381 -5.49 -5.92 -3.94
C LYS A 381 -5.46 -6.88 -5.15
N LYS A 382 -6.43 -6.83 -6.07
CA LYS A 382 -6.53 -7.75 -7.22
C LYS A 382 -7.12 -7.16 -8.50
N ALA A 383 -7.89 -6.09 -8.43
CA ALA A 383 -8.52 -5.49 -9.62
C ALA A 383 -7.51 -4.58 -10.33
N GLY A 384 -7.27 -4.80 -11.62
CA GLY A 384 -6.46 -3.89 -12.43
C GLY A 384 -5.27 -4.51 -13.14
N MET A 385 -5.05 -5.83 -13.08
CA MET A 385 -3.96 -6.49 -13.81
C MET A 385 -4.52 -7.51 -14.81
N CYS A 386 -3.88 -7.59 -15.97
CA CYS A 386 -4.33 -8.42 -17.08
C CYS A 386 -3.14 -9.00 -17.85
N GLY A 387 -3.39 -10.06 -18.61
CA GLY A 387 -2.42 -10.64 -19.52
C GLY A 387 -1.33 -11.46 -18.81
N ARG A 388 -0.29 -11.80 -19.59
CA ARG A 388 0.66 -12.88 -19.26
C ARG A 388 1.68 -12.52 -18.19
N SER A 389 1.79 -11.24 -17.86
CA SER A 389 2.64 -10.76 -16.79
C SER A 389 1.86 -10.61 -15.47
N ALA A 390 0.54 -10.81 -15.45
CA ALA A 390 -0.29 -10.67 -14.25
C ALA A 390 -0.33 -11.96 -13.40
N PRO A 391 -0.61 -11.86 -12.08
CA PRO A 391 -0.92 -13.02 -11.23
C PRO A 391 -2.07 -13.84 -11.81
N LEU A 392 -1.95 -15.17 -11.72
CA LEU A 392 -3.03 -16.03 -12.19
C LEU A 392 -4.28 -15.89 -11.33
N TYR A 393 -5.42 -15.94 -11.99
CA TYR A 393 -6.73 -16.10 -11.39
C TYR A 393 -7.26 -17.50 -11.75
N ASP A 394 -7.47 -18.37 -10.76
CA ASP A 394 -7.89 -19.77 -10.94
C ASP A 394 -7.05 -20.57 -11.96
N GLY A 395 -5.76 -20.25 -12.05
CA GLY A 395 -4.81 -20.90 -12.97
C GLY A 395 -4.78 -20.32 -14.39
N TYR A 396 -5.51 -19.23 -14.64
CA TYR A 396 -5.58 -18.54 -15.93
C TYR A 396 -4.98 -17.14 -15.86
N TYR A 397 -4.53 -16.62 -17.00
CA TYR A 397 -4.18 -15.21 -17.11
C TYR A 397 -5.45 -14.34 -17.02
N PRO A 398 -5.49 -13.34 -16.13
CA PRO A 398 -6.65 -12.49 -15.97
C PRO A 398 -6.83 -11.58 -17.18
N VAL A 399 -8.09 -11.20 -17.44
CA VAL A 399 -8.50 -10.23 -18.45
C VAL A 399 -9.19 -9.06 -17.76
N CYS A 400 -9.39 -7.96 -18.48
CA CYS A 400 -10.11 -6.82 -17.94
C CYS A 400 -11.62 -6.99 -18.13
N ASP A 401 -12.39 -6.42 -17.22
CA ASP A 401 -13.85 -6.45 -17.25
C ASP A 401 -14.35 -5.56 -18.42
N PRO A 402 -15.07 -6.13 -19.42
CA PRO A 402 -15.50 -5.38 -20.59
C PRO A 402 -16.57 -4.35 -20.25
N ASP A 403 -17.30 -4.56 -19.17
CA ASP A 403 -18.43 -3.74 -18.74
C ASP A 403 -17.97 -2.61 -17.80
N ASP A 404 -16.68 -2.59 -17.43
CA ASP A 404 -16.06 -1.55 -16.61
C ASP A 404 -15.56 -0.37 -17.48
N PRO A 405 -16.23 0.79 -17.46
CA PRO A 405 -15.86 1.94 -18.29
C PRO A 405 -14.51 2.57 -17.92
N GLY A 406 -13.99 2.31 -16.70
CA GLY A 406 -12.71 2.81 -16.23
C GLY A 406 -11.55 1.85 -16.48
N TYR A 407 -11.83 0.54 -16.61
CA TYR A 407 -10.81 -0.49 -16.64
C TYR A 407 -10.97 -1.53 -17.76
N SER A 408 -11.86 -1.32 -18.73
CA SER A 408 -12.15 -2.30 -19.79
C SER A 408 -11.05 -2.57 -20.80
N CYS A 409 -9.92 -1.86 -20.75
CA CYS A 409 -8.81 -2.09 -21.66
C CYS A 409 -7.58 -2.61 -20.93
N CYS A 410 -7.03 -3.72 -21.41
CA CYS A 410 -5.73 -4.20 -20.97
C CYS A 410 -4.62 -3.45 -21.70
N GLY A 411 -3.91 -2.60 -20.98
CA GLY A 411 -2.76 -1.87 -21.49
C GLY A 411 -1.55 -2.78 -21.70
N LYS A 412 -0.60 -2.31 -22.53
CA LYS A 412 0.66 -2.98 -22.89
C LYS A 412 1.44 -3.60 -21.72
N PHE A 413 1.38 -2.99 -20.53
CA PHE A 413 2.11 -3.45 -19.35
C PHE A 413 1.31 -4.39 -18.44
N GLY A 414 0.19 -4.93 -18.93
CA GLY A 414 -0.63 -5.89 -18.19
C GLY A 414 -1.42 -5.25 -17.05
N SER A 415 -1.87 -4.02 -17.26
CA SER A 415 -2.77 -3.31 -16.34
C SER A 415 -4.06 -2.94 -17.06
N CYS A 416 -5.19 -3.15 -16.39
CA CYS A 416 -6.49 -2.69 -16.83
C CYS A 416 -6.61 -1.17 -16.64
N GLY A 417 -7.28 -0.51 -17.56
CA GLY A 417 -7.51 0.93 -17.55
C GLY A 417 -8.38 1.37 -18.73
N SER A 418 -8.49 2.68 -18.95
CA SER A 418 -9.25 3.27 -20.05
C SER A 418 -8.45 4.38 -20.75
N GLY A 419 -8.90 4.79 -21.94
CA GLY A 419 -8.25 5.83 -22.74
C GLY A 419 -7.09 5.31 -23.60
N ALA A 420 -6.49 6.22 -24.38
CA ALA A 420 -5.59 5.85 -25.47
C ALA A 420 -4.36 5.03 -25.06
N SER A 421 -3.83 5.24 -23.85
CA SER A 421 -2.69 4.48 -23.33
C SER A 421 -3.02 3.03 -22.95
N TYR A 422 -4.31 2.70 -22.77
CA TYR A 422 -4.79 1.38 -22.39
C TYR A 422 -5.59 0.69 -23.49
N CYS A 423 -6.25 1.45 -24.36
CA CYS A 423 -7.17 0.94 -25.38
C CYS A 423 -6.63 1.01 -26.81
N ASP A 424 -5.78 2.01 -27.12
CA ASP A 424 -5.43 2.36 -28.52
C ASP A 424 -3.97 2.03 -28.89
N CYS A 425 -3.25 1.34 -28.00
CA CYS A 425 -1.89 0.88 -28.31
C CYS A 425 -1.89 -0.43 -29.11
N GLU A 426 -0.83 -0.67 -29.89
CA GLU A 426 -0.71 -1.84 -30.76
C GLU A 426 -0.86 -3.19 -30.02
N GLU A 427 -0.48 -3.21 -28.75
CA GLU A 427 -0.48 -4.41 -27.89
C GLU A 427 -1.63 -4.40 -26.87
N CYS A 428 -2.52 -3.41 -26.94
CA CYS A 428 -3.61 -3.22 -26.01
C CYS A 428 -4.81 -4.10 -26.42
N ILE A 429 -5.54 -4.60 -25.42
CA ILE A 429 -6.79 -5.33 -25.66
C ILE A 429 -7.94 -4.53 -25.07
N ASN A 430 -8.73 -3.90 -25.94
CA ASN A 430 -9.96 -3.24 -25.55
C ASN A 430 -11.09 -4.27 -25.46
N TYR A 431 -11.42 -4.70 -24.24
CA TYR A 431 -12.49 -5.67 -24.00
C TYR A 431 -13.89 -5.01 -24.07
N ALA A 432 -14.02 -3.70 -23.83
CA ALA A 432 -15.29 -2.99 -24.04
C ALA A 432 -15.69 -2.93 -25.52
N ALA A 433 -14.73 -2.69 -26.41
CA ALA A 433 -14.99 -2.63 -27.84
C ALA A 433 -15.24 -4.01 -28.46
N ASP A 434 -14.69 -5.06 -27.87
CA ASP A 434 -14.89 -6.44 -28.30
C ASP A 434 -14.99 -7.41 -27.10
N PRO A 435 -16.15 -7.47 -26.43
CA PRO A 435 -16.35 -8.33 -25.25
C PRO A 435 -16.21 -9.82 -25.56
N SER A 436 -16.27 -10.21 -26.85
CA SER A 436 -16.12 -11.60 -27.26
C SER A 436 -14.74 -12.16 -26.90
N LYS A 437 -13.73 -11.29 -26.76
CA LYS A 437 -12.35 -11.66 -26.35
C LYS A 437 -12.25 -12.26 -24.95
N ILE A 438 -13.28 -12.14 -24.11
CA ILE A 438 -13.34 -12.81 -22.79
C ILE A 438 -13.86 -14.24 -22.91
N THR A 439 -14.62 -14.51 -23.96
CA THR A 439 -15.16 -15.84 -24.25
C THR A 439 -14.24 -16.68 -25.13
N GLU A 440 -13.17 -16.07 -25.68
CA GLU A 440 -11.99 -16.81 -26.12
C GLU A 440 -11.47 -17.67 -24.96
N GLU A 441 -11.00 -18.89 -25.25
CA GLU A 441 -10.60 -19.82 -24.19
C GLU A 441 -9.56 -19.17 -23.27
N PRO A 442 -9.85 -19.05 -21.95
CA PRO A 442 -8.93 -18.41 -21.02
C PRO A 442 -7.60 -19.16 -21.04
N ILE A 443 -6.53 -18.41 -21.27
CA ILE A 443 -5.21 -18.99 -21.51
C ILE A 443 -4.59 -19.36 -20.17
N ARG A 444 -4.28 -20.65 -19.99
CA ARG A 444 -3.43 -21.13 -18.90
C ARG A 444 -1.96 -20.97 -19.28
N PRO A 445 -1.06 -20.78 -18.30
CA PRO A 445 0.36 -20.92 -18.56
C PRO A 445 0.68 -22.30 -19.14
N THR A 446 1.54 -22.35 -20.15
CA THR A 446 1.95 -23.59 -20.80
C THR A 446 2.81 -24.48 -19.89
N ILE A 447 3.44 -23.88 -18.88
CA ILE A 447 4.21 -24.56 -17.84
C ILE A 447 3.93 -23.97 -16.45
N PRO A 448 4.22 -24.70 -15.36
CA PRO A 448 4.10 -24.17 -14.00
C PRO A 448 4.90 -22.87 -13.82
N ILE A 449 4.32 -21.90 -13.08
CA ILE A 449 4.96 -20.59 -12.88
C ILE A 449 6.33 -20.74 -12.22
N GLN A 450 7.32 -20.26 -12.94
CA GLN A 450 8.69 -20.10 -12.48
C GLN A 450 9.23 -18.69 -12.80
N TRP A 451 8.36 -17.72 -13.08
CA TRP A 451 8.74 -16.32 -13.36
C TRP A 451 8.05 -15.36 -12.38
N TYR A 452 8.61 -14.17 -12.24
CA TYR A 452 7.99 -13.10 -11.46
C TYR A 452 6.95 -12.34 -12.28
N THR A 453 5.73 -12.30 -11.77
CA THR A 453 4.62 -11.48 -12.27
C THR A 453 4.80 -10.02 -11.90
N ASN A 454 4.01 -9.13 -12.50
CA ASN A 454 4.11 -7.68 -12.36
C ASN A 454 3.77 -7.15 -10.95
N ASP A 455 3.20 -7.99 -10.09
CA ASP A 455 2.94 -7.72 -8.66
C ASP A 455 4.13 -8.11 -7.76
N ALA A 456 5.19 -8.72 -8.31
CA ALA A 456 6.39 -9.05 -7.57
C ALA A 456 7.08 -7.78 -7.03
N ALA A 457 7.84 -7.92 -5.94
CA ALA A 457 8.57 -6.81 -5.34
C ALA A 457 9.53 -6.12 -6.34
N ASP A 458 9.79 -4.83 -6.11
CA ASP A 458 10.71 -4.05 -6.94
C ASP A 458 12.09 -4.71 -6.98
N GLY A 459 12.66 -4.78 -8.20
CA GLY A 459 13.92 -5.46 -8.46
C GLY A 459 13.82 -6.96 -8.77
N LEU A 460 12.65 -7.59 -8.62
CA LEU A 460 12.38 -8.98 -9.04
C LEU A 460 11.59 -9.07 -10.36
N ARG A 461 10.75 -8.07 -10.66
CA ARG A 461 9.94 -8.03 -11.88
C ARG A 461 10.82 -8.05 -13.13
N GLY A 462 10.44 -8.87 -14.12
CA GLY A 462 11.19 -9.02 -15.36
C GLY A 462 12.62 -9.52 -15.14
N ARG A 463 12.88 -10.24 -14.04
CA ARG A 463 14.18 -10.83 -13.75
C ARG A 463 14.15 -12.35 -13.86
N CYS A 464 15.29 -12.90 -14.23
CA CYS A 464 15.51 -14.32 -14.43
C CYS A 464 16.94 -14.69 -14.05
N GLY A 465 17.20 -15.99 -13.92
CA GLY A 465 18.54 -16.52 -13.73
C GLY A 465 18.97 -16.60 -12.26
N ARG A 466 20.25 -16.93 -12.09
CA ARG A 466 20.83 -17.44 -10.84
C ARG A 466 21.10 -16.39 -9.78
N THR A 467 21.15 -15.12 -10.19
CA THR A 467 21.44 -13.97 -9.33
C THR A 467 20.20 -13.45 -8.60
N ILE A 468 19.03 -14.00 -8.93
CA ILE A 468 17.75 -13.62 -8.37
C ILE A 468 17.29 -14.69 -7.37
N ALA A 469 16.49 -14.27 -6.39
CA ALA A 469 15.88 -15.17 -5.42
C ALA A 469 15.13 -16.30 -6.15
N LYS A 470 15.19 -17.51 -5.58
CA LYS A 470 14.49 -18.67 -6.13
C LYS A 470 12.99 -18.50 -5.97
N LEU A 471 12.22 -18.91 -6.98
CA LEU A 471 10.77 -19.02 -6.94
C LEU A 471 10.41 -20.50 -6.81
N ASN A 472 9.69 -20.88 -5.74
CA ASN A 472 9.30 -22.26 -5.45
C ASN A 472 10.47 -23.27 -5.50
N GLY A 473 11.63 -22.88 -4.96
CA GLY A 473 12.83 -23.73 -4.90
C GLY A 473 13.61 -23.83 -6.22
N LYS A 474 13.10 -23.25 -7.31
CA LYS A 474 13.75 -23.20 -8.63
C LYS A 474 14.23 -21.79 -8.96
N TYR A 475 15.21 -21.68 -9.85
CA TYR A 475 15.65 -20.37 -10.31
C TYR A 475 14.61 -19.77 -11.25
N PRO A 476 14.37 -18.46 -11.15
CA PRO A 476 13.34 -17.82 -11.95
C PRO A 476 13.72 -17.82 -13.44
N ILE A 477 12.74 -18.09 -14.28
CA ILE A 477 12.83 -17.99 -15.75
C ILE A 477 12.05 -16.78 -16.24
N CYS A 478 12.09 -16.56 -17.55
CA CYS A 478 11.18 -15.63 -18.22
C CYS A 478 9.91 -16.37 -18.65
N ASN A 479 8.78 -15.67 -18.76
CA ASN A 479 7.51 -16.31 -19.11
C ASN A 479 7.55 -16.80 -20.58
N PRO A 480 7.51 -18.12 -20.86
CA PRO A 480 7.54 -18.64 -22.23
C PRO A 480 6.37 -18.16 -23.10
N ASP A 481 5.25 -17.87 -22.47
CA ASP A 481 4.01 -17.48 -23.14
C ASP A 481 3.98 -15.98 -23.45
N ASP A 482 4.86 -15.19 -22.83
CA ASP A 482 4.89 -13.74 -22.97
C ASP A 482 5.64 -13.31 -24.26
N PRO A 483 4.96 -12.71 -25.25
CA PRO A 483 5.58 -12.34 -26.51
C PRO A 483 6.63 -11.23 -26.35
N LEU A 484 6.61 -10.49 -25.23
CA LEU A 484 7.49 -9.37 -24.96
C LEU A 484 8.63 -9.72 -23.99
N ALA A 485 8.50 -10.81 -23.23
CA ALA A 485 9.41 -11.13 -22.13
C ALA A 485 9.67 -12.63 -21.97
N HIS A 486 9.96 -13.35 -23.07
CA HIS A 486 10.26 -14.79 -23.06
C HIS A 486 11.75 -15.14 -23.10
N CYS A 487 12.63 -14.18 -23.38
CA CYS A 487 14.08 -14.41 -23.41
C CYS A 487 14.75 -13.85 -22.16
N CYS A 488 15.63 -14.64 -21.54
CA CYS A 488 16.47 -14.20 -20.44
C CYS A 488 17.84 -13.77 -20.94
N SER A 489 18.19 -12.51 -20.72
CA SER A 489 19.53 -11.98 -20.97
C SER A 489 20.57 -12.53 -19.99
N ASN A 490 21.85 -12.47 -20.37
CA ASN A 490 22.96 -12.80 -19.47
C ASN A 490 23.00 -11.90 -18.21
N GLY A 491 22.40 -10.71 -18.25
CA GLY A 491 22.24 -9.82 -17.09
C GLY A 491 21.12 -10.22 -16.12
N GLY A 492 20.36 -11.28 -16.44
CA GLY A 492 19.23 -11.73 -15.65
C GLY A 492 17.99 -10.86 -15.80
N TYR A 493 17.74 -10.33 -17.00
CA TYR A 493 16.55 -9.56 -17.35
C TYR A 493 15.76 -10.27 -18.45
N CYS A 494 14.44 -10.23 -18.35
CA CYS A 494 13.51 -10.74 -19.34
C CYS A 494 13.18 -9.70 -20.41
N GLY A 495 13.13 -10.13 -21.66
CA GLY A 495 12.76 -9.31 -22.81
C GLY A 495 12.60 -10.16 -24.07
N ASN A 496 12.52 -9.51 -25.23
CA ASN A 496 12.38 -10.17 -26.53
C ASN A 496 13.33 -9.59 -27.60
N SER A 497 14.24 -8.69 -27.24
CA SER A 497 15.20 -8.10 -28.19
C SER A 497 16.41 -9.02 -28.41
N ASP A 498 17.21 -8.72 -29.44
CA ASP A 498 18.47 -9.45 -29.72
C ASP A 498 19.41 -9.51 -28.50
N ALA A 499 19.46 -8.45 -27.69
CA ALA A 499 20.27 -8.41 -26.47
C ALA A 499 19.78 -9.39 -25.38
N HIS A 500 18.51 -9.82 -25.47
CA HIS A 500 17.89 -10.78 -24.55
C HIS A 500 17.85 -12.21 -25.10
N CYS A 501 17.70 -12.38 -26.42
CA CYS A 501 17.53 -13.70 -27.03
C CYS A 501 18.82 -14.24 -27.67
N ASN A 502 19.66 -13.37 -28.23
CA ASN A 502 20.76 -13.74 -29.14
C ASN A 502 22.16 -13.45 -28.56
N CYS A 503 22.28 -13.24 -27.25
CA CYS A 503 23.56 -13.06 -26.58
C CYS A 503 24.20 -14.38 -26.13
N ASP A 504 25.51 -14.36 -25.85
CA ASP A 504 26.18 -15.50 -25.21
C ASP A 504 25.59 -15.76 -23.81
N GLY A 505 25.00 -16.94 -23.62
CA GLY A 505 24.35 -17.34 -22.36
C GLY A 505 22.89 -16.86 -22.21
N CYS A 506 22.34 -16.20 -23.23
CA CYS A 506 20.91 -15.92 -23.30
C CYS A 506 20.10 -17.21 -23.49
N ILE A 507 18.91 -17.26 -22.90
CA ILE A 507 17.98 -18.40 -23.05
C ILE A 507 16.63 -17.91 -23.53
N ASP A 508 16.19 -18.41 -24.69
CA ASP A 508 14.83 -18.24 -25.19
C ASP A 508 13.93 -19.35 -24.62
N PHE A 509 13.08 -19.00 -23.65
CA PHE A 509 12.17 -19.94 -23.00
C PHE A 509 10.96 -20.31 -23.86
N LYS A 510 10.65 -19.53 -24.89
CA LYS A 510 9.62 -19.92 -25.87
C LYS A 510 10.09 -21.10 -26.71
N GLN A 511 11.38 -21.15 -27.05
CA GLN A 511 11.98 -22.28 -27.75
C GLN A 511 12.37 -23.42 -26.80
N SER A 512 12.74 -23.10 -25.56
CA SER A 512 13.22 -24.05 -24.56
C SER A 512 12.44 -23.96 -23.23
N PRO A 513 11.13 -24.27 -23.20
CA PRO A 513 10.27 -24.05 -22.03
C PRO A 513 10.60 -24.96 -20.85
N SER A 514 11.26 -26.10 -21.09
CA SER A 514 11.72 -27.02 -20.04
C SER A 514 13.12 -26.70 -19.51
N PHE A 515 13.74 -25.60 -19.95
CA PHE A 515 15.07 -25.22 -19.49
C PHE A 515 15.03 -24.82 -18.02
N GLU A 516 16.01 -25.30 -17.25
CA GLU A 516 16.18 -24.92 -15.84
C GLU A 516 17.63 -24.49 -15.60
N PHE A 517 17.80 -23.33 -14.96
CA PHE A 517 19.13 -22.92 -14.55
C PHE A 517 19.68 -23.89 -13.50
N ARG A 518 20.84 -24.45 -13.79
CA ARG A 518 21.57 -25.29 -12.83
C ARG A 518 22.34 -24.43 -11.82
N PRO A 519 22.62 -24.91 -10.59
CA PRO A 519 23.53 -24.22 -9.68
C PRO A 519 24.88 -23.90 -10.33
N ILE A 520 25.49 -22.78 -9.94
CA ILE A 520 26.81 -22.38 -10.45
C ILE A 520 27.85 -23.40 -9.96
N ARG A 521 28.47 -24.12 -10.89
CA ARG A 521 29.60 -25.01 -10.65
C ARG A 521 30.88 -24.53 -11.33
N TRP A 522 30.94 -23.25 -11.67
CA TRP A 522 32.06 -22.62 -12.37
C TRP A 522 32.28 -21.20 -11.85
N TRP A 523 33.40 -20.58 -12.21
CA TRP A 523 33.72 -19.24 -11.75
C TRP A 523 32.99 -18.17 -12.58
N ASN A 524 32.44 -17.14 -11.93
CA ASN A 524 31.77 -16.01 -12.59
C ASN A 524 32.56 -14.67 -12.48
N GLY A 525 33.79 -14.69 -11.95
CA GLY A 525 34.66 -13.51 -11.74
C GLY A 525 36.05 -13.67 -12.38
N ASP A 526 37.10 -13.11 -11.79
CA ASP A 526 38.48 -13.12 -12.37
C ASP A 526 39.02 -14.52 -12.72
N ASN A 527 38.47 -15.58 -12.11
CA ASN A 527 38.81 -16.98 -12.36
C ASN A 527 37.89 -17.69 -13.39
N ALA A 528 36.99 -16.98 -14.08
CA ALA A 528 35.98 -17.53 -15.00
C ALA A 528 36.52 -18.40 -16.15
N GLY A 529 37.82 -18.33 -16.42
CA GLY A 529 38.50 -19.13 -17.43
C GLY A 529 39.16 -20.42 -16.93
N GLN A 530 39.07 -20.77 -15.64
CA GLN A 530 39.75 -21.95 -15.08
C GLN A 530 38.77 -23.08 -14.70
N CYS A 531 39.19 -24.32 -14.91
CA CYS A 531 38.38 -25.53 -14.69
C CYS A 531 39.26 -26.74 -14.34
N GLY A 532 38.64 -27.81 -13.87
CA GLY A 532 39.32 -29.07 -13.60
C GLY A 532 40.08 -29.11 -12.27
N PRO A 533 40.72 -30.24 -11.95
CA PRO A 533 41.27 -30.52 -10.61
C PRO A 533 42.35 -29.54 -10.16
N THR A 534 42.99 -28.85 -11.11
CA THR A 534 44.05 -27.86 -10.87
C THR A 534 43.52 -26.45 -10.64
N ALA A 535 42.25 -26.20 -10.95
CA ALA A 535 41.62 -24.91 -10.67
C ALA A 535 41.34 -24.76 -9.17
N PRO A 536 41.31 -23.51 -8.65
CA PRO A 536 40.80 -23.26 -7.31
C PRO A 536 39.43 -23.92 -7.10
N ARG A 537 39.17 -24.37 -5.88
CA ARG A 537 37.86 -24.94 -5.50
C ARG A 537 36.83 -23.84 -5.34
N LEU A 538 35.60 -24.11 -5.78
CA LEU A 538 34.47 -23.21 -5.56
C LEU A 538 34.21 -23.01 -4.07
N PRO A 539 33.49 -21.95 -3.65
CA PRO A 539 33.06 -21.79 -2.26
C PRO A 539 32.27 -22.99 -1.71
N THR A 540 31.68 -23.81 -2.58
CA THR A 540 30.98 -25.06 -2.24
C THR A 540 31.94 -26.23 -1.96
N GLY A 541 33.24 -26.09 -2.23
CA GLY A 541 34.25 -27.16 -2.16
C GLY A 541 34.39 -27.99 -3.45
N GLU A 542 33.51 -27.80 -4.41
CA GLU A 542 33.50 -28.57 -5.66
C GLU A 542 34.60 -28.11 -6.64
N THR A 543 34.99 -29.02 -7.54
CA THR A 543 35.89 -28.69 -8.65
C THR A 543 35.15 -27.80 -9.64
N ALA A 544 35.73 -26.65 -10.00
CA ALA A 544 35.15 -25.78 -11.02
C ALA A 544 35.11 -26.48 -12.39
N ILE A 545 33.95 -26.44 -13.05
CA ILE A 545 33.79 -26.85 -14.44
C ILE A 545 33.82 -25.63 -15.37
N CYS A 546 33.80 -25.84 -16.68
CA CYS A 546 33.50 -24.74 -17.60
C CYS A 546 32.00 -24.50 -17.69
N ASN A 547 31.60 -23.25 -17.92
CA ASN A 547 30.18 -22.91 -18.03
C ASN A 547 29.56 -23.66 -19.22
N PRO A 548 28.67 -24.66 -18.98
CA PRO A 548 28.09 -25.48 -20.04
C PRO A 548 27.15 -24.67 -20.96
N GLU A 549 26.66 -23.53 -20.47
CA GLU A 549 25.74 -22.63 -21.19
C GLU A 549 26.49 -21.56 -22.00
N SER A 550 27.82 -21.52 -21.90
CA SER A 550 28.66 -20.61 -22.67
C SER A 550 29.26 -21.28 -23.90
N LYS A 551 29.70 -20.47 -24.87
CA LYS A 551 30.55 -20.94 -25.97
C LYS A 551 31.89 -21.52 -25.47
N PHE A 552 32.36 -21.11 -24.30
CA PHE A 552 33.59 -21.62 -23.68
C PHE A 552 33.33 -22.80 -22.74
N SER A 553 32.56 -23.79 -23.21
CA SER A 553 32.06 -24.91 -22.40
C SER A 553 33.02 -26.10 -22.30
N CYS A 554 34.18 -26.04 -22.94
CA CYS A 554 35.15 -27.13 -22.94
C CYS A 554 36.35 -26.82 -22.03
N CYS A 555 36.70 -27.77 -21.17
CA CYS A 555 37.86 -27.68 -20.31
C CYS A 555 39.05 -28.40 -20.93
N SER A 556 40.13 -27.68 -21.17
CA SER A 556 41.40 -28.24 -21.61
C SER A 556 42.08 -29.04 -20.50
N VAL A 557 43.00 -29.93 -20.87
CA VAL A 557 43.88 -30.65 -19.92
C VAL A 557 44.75 -29.73 -19.06
N PHE A 558 44.93 -28.47 -19.47
CA PHE A 558 45.66 -27.46 -18.72
C PHE A 558 44.78 -26.71 -17.71
N GLY A 559 43.51 -27.08 -17.60
CA GLY A 559 42.58 -26.49 -16.64
C GLY A 559 42.04 -25.12 -17.05
N TYR A 560 41.93 -24.86 -18.36
CA TYR A 560 41.34 -23.63 -18.88
C TYR A 560 40.13 -23.90 -19.76
N CYS A 561 39.13 -23.04 -19.61
CA CYS A 561 37.91 -23.03 -20.41
C CYS A 561 38.11 -22.34 -21.74
N GLY A 562 37.59 -22.95 -22.80
CA GLY A 562 37.66 -22.41 -24.13
C GLY A 562 36.69 -23.09 -25.09
N SER A 563 36.85 -22.77 -26.36
CA SER A 563 36.03 -23.24 -27.47
C SER A 563 36.95 -23.69 -28.59
N GLY A 564 36.59 -24.76 -29.31
CA GLY A 564 37.36 -25.25 -30.46
C GLY A 564 38.05 -26.60 -30.19
N PRO A 565 38.65 -27.22 -31.23
CA PRO A 565 39.19 -28.57 -31.15
C PRO A 565 40.25 -28.76 -30.06
N GLU A 566 41.07 -27.74 -29.81
CA GLU A 566 42.12 -27.76 -28.79
C GLU A 566 41.59 -27.78 -27.35
N PHE A 567 40.35 -27.34 -27.13
CA PHE A 567 39.67 -27.39 -25.83
C PHE A 567 38.65 -28.54 -25.73
N CYS A 568 38.02 -28.93 -26.84
CA CYS A 568 36.91 -29.88 -26.84
C CYS A 568 37.31 -31.29 -27.30
N ASN A 569 38.30 -31.42 -28.19
CA ASN A 569 38.60 -32.66 -28.91
C ASN A 569 39.97 -33.25 -28.52
N CYS A 570 40.61 -32.74 -27.46
CA CYS A 570 41.87 -33.27 -26.96
C CYS A 570 41.67 -34.48 -26.05
N GLN A 571 42.66 -35.37 -25.97
CA GLN A 571 42.61 -36.51 -25.05
C GLN A 571 42.67 -36.00 -23.59
N GLY A 572 41.59 -36.23 -22.83
CA GLY A 572 41.45 -35.76 -21.45
C GLY A 572 40.73 -34.41 -21.29
N CYS A 573 40.36 -33.76 -22.40
CA CYS A 573 39.46 -32.62 -22.40
C CYS A 573 38.04 -33.06 -22.01
N VAL A 574 37.27 -32.16 -21.38
CA VAL A 574 35.86 -32.42 -21.03
C VAL A 574 34.97 -31.34 -21.66
N ASN A 575 34.07 -31.77 -22.54
CA ASN A 575 33.02 -30.91 -23.08
C ASN A 575 31.79 -30.93 -22.15
N PHE A 576 31.61 -29.87 -21.36
CA PHE A 576 30.51 -29.75 -20.41
C PHE A 576 29.17 -29.42 -21.07
N LYS A 577 29.16 -28.96 -22.32
CA LYS A 577 27.91 -28.78 -23.06
C LYS A 577 27.29 -30.12 -23.45
N GLU A 578 28.11 -31.09 -23.80
CA GLU A 578 27.68 -32.47 -24.11
C GLU A 578 27.55 -33.34 -22.85
N ASN A 579 28.37 -33.08 -21.83
CA ASN A 579 28.40 -33.84 -20.58
C ASN A 579 28.16 -32.92 -19.38
N PRO A 580 26.96 -32.34 -19.24
CA PRO A 580 26.71 -31.29 -18.26
C PRO A 580 26.65 -31.81 -16.82
N ASP A 581 26.55 -33.13 -16.62
CA ASP A 581 26.55 -33.76 -15.28
C ASP A 581 27.90 -34.37 -14.91
N TYR A 582 28.94 -34.18 -15.74
CA TYR A 582 30.27 -34.65 -15.42
C TYR A 582 30.79 -34.02 -14.12
N VAL A 583 31.26 -34.88 -13.21
CA VAL A 583 31.92 -34.49 -11.97
C VAL A 583 33.33 -35.04 -12.00
N TYR A 584 34.31 -34.18 -11.71
CA TYR A 584 35.68 -34.64 -11.59
C TYR A 584 35.79 -35.62 -10.41
N PRO A 585 36.53 -36.73 -10.57
CA PRO A 585 36.79 -37.64 -9.46
C PRO A 585 37.35 -36.88 -8.27
N THR A 586 36.79 -37.12 -7.09
CA THR A 586 37.34 -36.58 -5.84
C THR A 586 38.72 -37.21 -5.64
N PRO A 587 39.81 -36.42 -5.49
CA PRO A 587 41.08 -37.00 -5.10
C PRO A 587 40.90 -37.70 -3.73
N PRO A 588 41.52 -38.87 -3.50
CA PRO A 588 41.46 -39.54 -2.22
C PRO A 588 41.92 -38.57 -1.12
N SER A 589 41.20 -38.53 0.00
CA SER A 589 41.58 -37.71 1.15
C SER A 589 43.01 -38.09 1.57
N GLU A 590 43.91 -37.12 1.58
CA GLU A 590 45.21 -37.28 2.21
C GLU A 590 44.96 -37.50 3.72
N GLU A 591 45.23 -38.72 4.20
CA GLU A 591 45.28 -39.07 5.62
C GLU A 591 46.48 -38.42 6.33
#